data_AF-A0A2D2M5G4-F1
#
_entry.id   AF-A0A2D2M5G4-F1
#
_cell.length_a   1.000
_cell.length_b   1.000
_cell.length_c   1.000
_cell.angle_alpha   90.00
_cell.angle_beta   90.00
_cell.angle_gamma   90.00
#
_symmetry.space_group_name_H-M   'P 1'
#
loop_
_entity.id
_entity.type
_entity.pdbx_description
1 polymer ?
#
loop_
_entity_poly.entity_id
_entity_poly.type
_entity_poly.pdbx_seq_one_letter_code
_entity_poly.pdbx_strand_id
1 'polypeptide(L)' 'MAQFYIDNHLSNGKRLEWLALPDQGERVESVVQQVKQAAITKFGGIVYFNRWEHVVASIGYVTVRMYA' A
#
# COMPACT_ATOMS: atom_id res chain seq x y z
N MET A 1 -2.72 -3.34 13.09
CA MET A 1 -1.68 -2.80 12.21
C MET A 1 -1.47 -3.82 11.12
N ALA A 2 -1.78 -3.43 9.89
CA ALA A 2 -1.71 -4.34 8.76
C ALA A 2 -0.30 -4.92 8.57
N GLN A 3 -0.23 -6.18 8.18
CA GLN A 3 1.02 -6.84 7.85
C GLN A 3 1.34 -6.60 6.37
N PHE A 4 2.44 -5.91 6.10
CA PHE A 4 2.98 -5.70 4.76
C PHE A 4 4.49 -5.49 4.83
N TYR A 5 5.18 -5.76 3.72
CA TYR A 5 6.63 -5.54 3.60
C TYR A 5 6.88 -4.40 2.61
N ILE A 6 7.27 -3.23 3.12
CA ILE A 6 7.45 -2.04 2.27
C ILE A 6 8.58 -2.22 1.24
N ASP A 7 9.58 -3.04 1.56
CA ASP A 7 10.69 -3.38 0.67
C ASP A 7 10.33 -4.40 -0.40
N ASN A 8 9.31 -5.23 -0.17
CA ASN A 8 8.89 -6.28 -1.08
C ASN A 8 7.68 -5.82 -1.90
N HIS A 9 7.91 -4.86 -2.79
CA HIS A 9 6.90 -4.40 -3.74
C HIS A 9 7.07 -5.02 -5.12
N LEU A 10 5.95 -5.25 -5.80
CA LEU A 10 5.96 -5.54 -7.24
C LEU A 10 6.10 -4.23 -8.00
N SER A 11 6.99 -4.20 -8.99
CA SER A 11 7.13 -3.08 -9.92
C SER A 11 6.99 -3.57 -11.34
N ASN A 12 6.28 -2.81 -12.16
CA ASN A 12 6.20 -3.03 -13.61
C ASN A 12 6.78 -1.86 -14.42
N GLY A 13 7.56 -0.99 -13.77
CA GLY A 13 8.13 0.23 -14.36
C GLY A 13 7.17 1.41 -14.48
N LYS A 14 5.86 1.23 -14.22
CA LYS A 14 4.85 2.31 -14.20
C LYS A 14 4.17 2.49 -12.83
N ARG A 15 4.21 1.46 -11.99
CA ARG A 15 3.64 1.49 -10.66
C ARG A 15 4.36 0.54 -9.72
N LEU A 16 4.28 0.86 -8.43
CA LEU A 16 4.64 -0.01 -7.32
C LEU A 16 3.36 -0.57 -6.70
N GLU A 17 3.38 -1.85 -6.30
CA GLU A 17 2.26 -2.52 -5.66
C GLU A 17 2.71 -3.27 -4.40
N TRP A 18 1.93 -3.12 -3.33
CA TRP A 18 2.11 -3.83 -2.06
C TRP A 18 0.87 -4.65 -1.74
N LEU A 19 1.10 -5.88 -1.27
CA LEU A 19 0.06 -6.71 -0.68
C LEU A 19 0.08 -6.48 0.85
N ALA A 20 -1.06 -6.06 1.39
CA ALA A 20 -1.25 -5.85 2.81
C ALA A 20 -2.34 -6.77 3.35
N LEU A 21 -2.07 -7.43 4.47
CA LEU A 21 -3.03 -8.22 5.22
C LEU A 21 -3.58 -7.35 6.37
N PRO A 22 -4.87 -7.00 6.36
CA PRO A 22 -5.48 -6.29 7.48
C PRO A 22 -5.47 -7.15 8.75
N ASP A 23 -5.29 -6.51 9.91
CA ASP A 23 -5.60 -7.16 11.19
C ASP A 23 -7.11 -7.32 11.39
N GLN A 24 -7.50 -8.15 12.37
CA GLN A 24 -8.91 -8.45 12.63
C GLN A 24 -9.72 -7.16 12.93
N GLY A 25 -10.73 -6.90 12.10
CA GLY A 25 -11.60 -5.72 12.23
C GLY A 25 -10.97 -4.40 11.76
N GLU A 26 -9.76 -4.44 11.18
CA GLU A 26 -9.09 -3.26 10.65
C GLU A 26 -9.78 -2.78 9.36
N ARG A 27 -10.01 -1.46 9.28
CA ARG A 27 -10.64 -0.85 8.10
C ARG A 27 -9.64 -0.77 6.96
N VAL A 28 -10.11 -1.05 5.74
CA VAL A 28 -9.30 -0.99 4.51
C VAL A 28 -8.61 0.37 4.37
N GLU A 29 -9.29 1.47 4.69
CA GLU A 29 -8.73 2.81 4.61
C GLU A 29 -7.53 2.98 5.55
N SER A 30 -7.58 2.38 6.75
CA SER A 30 -6.47 2.41 7.70
C SER A 30 -5.26 1.65 7.16
N VAL A 31 -5.48 0.48 6.56
CA VAL A 31 -4.43 -0.31 5.90
C VAL A 31 -3.76 0.49 4.79
N VAL A 32 -4.55 1.14 3.94
CA VAL A 32 -4.05 2.00 2.86
C VAL A 32 -3.20 3.15 3.41
N GLN A 33 -3.64 3.81 4.48
CA GLN A 33 -2.86 4.89 5.10
C GLN A 33 -1.54 4.39 5.70
N GLN A 34 -1.53 3.20 6.32
CA GLN A 34 -0.30 2.60 6.85
C GLN A 34 0.72 2.33 5.74
N VAL A 35 0.28 1.76 4.60
CA VAL A 35 1.16 1.54 3.44
C VAL A 35 1.67 2.86 2.86
N LYS A 36 0.80 3.86 2.70
CA LYS A 36 1.20 5.21 2.23
C LYS A 36 2.23 5.85 3.14
N GLN A 37 2.01 5.80 4.46
CA GLN A 37 2.94 6.38 5.42
C GLN A 37 4.31 5.70 5.37
N ALA A 38 4.33 4.36 5.28
CA ALA A 38 5.58 3.62 5.13
C ALA A 38 6.30 3.95 3.81
N ALA A 39 5.56 4.10 2.71
CA ALA A 39 6.12 4.51 1.42
C ALA A 39 6.68 5.95 1.47
N ILE A 40 5.99 6.89 2.12
CA ILE A 40 6.46 8.27 2.31
C ILE A 40 7.75 8.30 3.14
N THR A 41 7.80 7.52 4.22
CA THR A 41 9.01 7.39 5.05
C THR A 41 10.18 6.84 4.24
N LYS A 42 9.93 5.90 3.32
CA LYS A 42 10.97 5.24 2.51
C LYS A 42 11.44 6.06 1.31
N PHE A 43 10.51 6.57 0.51
CA PHE A 43 10.78 7.21 -0.78
C PHE A 43 10.76 8.75 -0.70
N GLY A 44 10.44 9.30 0.46
CA GLY A 44 10.34 10.74 0.72
C GLY A 44 8.95 11.30 0.46
N GLY A 45 8.71 12.51 0.98
CA GLY A 45 7.39 13.17 0.95
C GLY A 45 6.79 13.38 -0.44
N ILE A 46 7.61 13.41 -1.50
CA ILE A 46 7.13 13.66 -2.86
C ILE A 46 6.14 12.59 -3.34
N VAL A 47 6.29 11.34 -2.88
CA VAL A 47 5.41 10.24 -3.30
C VAL A 47 3.98 10.35 -2.75
N TYR A 48 3.75 11.26 -1.79
CA TYR A 48 2.40 11.58 -1.32
C TYR A 48 1.49 12.07 -2.47
N PHE A 49 2.06 12.84 -3.41
CA PHE A 49 1.32 13.44 -4.52
C PHE A 49 1.08 12.50 -5.70
N ASN A 50 1.65 11.30 -5.67
CA ASN A 50 1.44 10.30 -6.71
C ASN A 50 -0.02 9.84 -6.75
N ARG A 51 -0.43 9.24 -7.87
CA ARG A 51 -1.74 8.57 -7.92
C ARG A 51 -1.66 7.30 -7.08
N TRP A 52 -2.60 7.16 -6.15
CA TRP A 52 -2.74 5.99 -5.29
C TRP A 52 -4.07 5.29 -5.55
N GLU A 53 -4.04 3.97 -5.60
CA GLU A 53 -5.23 3.12 -5.71
C GLU A 53 -5.15 1.97 -4.72
N HIS A 54 -6.29 1.36 -4.42
CA HIS A 54 -6.32 0.10 -3.69
C HIS A 54 -7.36 -0.83 -4.30
N VAL A 55 -7.13 -2.14 -4.15
CA VAL A 55 -8.07 -3.19 -4.53
C VAL A 55 -8.16 -4.17 -3.38
N VAL A 56 -9.39 -4.46 -2.95
CA VAL A 56 -9.66 -5.50 -1.94
C VAL A 56 -9.86 -6.82 -2.67
N ALA A 57 -9.00 -7.79 -2.38
CA ALA A 57 -9.18 -9.15 -2.88
C ALA A 57 -10.30 -9.86 -2.10
N SER A 58 -11.00 -10.79 -2.75
CA SER A 58 -12.07 -11.60 -2.13
C SER A 58 -11.59 -12.44 -0.93
N ILE A 59 -10.28 -12.62 -0.79
CA ILE A 59 -9.62 -13.30 0.34
C ILE A 59 -9.25 -12.36 1.50
N GLY A 60 -9.71 -11.10 1.49
CA GLY A 60 -9.52 -10.14 2.59
C GLY A 60 -8.21 -9.36 2.57
N TYR A 61 -7.32 -9.61 1.62
CA TYR A 61 -6.11 -8.82 1.42
C TYR A 61 -6.41 -7.50 0.71
N VAL A 62 -5.60 -6.47 0.99
CA VAL A 62 -5.65 -5.17 0.34
C VAL A 62 -4.40 -5.01 -0.50
N THR A 63 -4.55 -4.89 -1.81
CA THR A 63 -3.47 -4.48 -2.70
C THR A 63 -3.46 -2.97 -2.78
N VAL A 64 -2.36 -2.32 -2.41
CA VAL A 64 -2.17 -0.87 -2.52
C VAL A 64 -1.21 -0.59 -3.66
N ARG A 65 -1.57 0.36 -4.54
CA ARG A 65 -0.82 0.71 -5.74
C ARG A 65 -0.44 2.18 -5.73
N MET A 66 0.79 2.48 -6.12
CA MET A 66 1.29 3.83 -6.35
C MET A 66 1.81 3.94 -7.78
N TYR A 67 1.29 4.88 -8.56
CA TYR A 67 1.78 5.14 -9.91
C TYR A 67 2.91 6.18 -9.85
N ALA A 68 4.05 5.83 -10.45
CA ALA A 68 5.27 6.64 -10.49
C ALA A 68 5.47 7.26 -11.88
#